data_AF-S8DBT6-F1
#
_entry.id   AF-S8DBT6-F1
#
_cell.length_a   1.000
_cell.length_b   1.000
_cell.length_c   1.000
_cell.angle_alpha   90.00
_cell.angle_beta   90.00
_cell.angle_gamma   90.00
#
_symmetry.space_group_name_H-M   'P 1'
#
loop_
_entity.id
_entity.type
_entity.pdbx_description
1 polymer ?
#
loop_
_entity_poly.entity_id
_entity_poly.type
_entity_poly.pdbx_seq_one_letter_code
_entity_poly.pdbx_strand_id
1 'polypeptide(L)'
;FGMLIEYLFEKYPNEEVPADQAIEDLEAFYKESKKRFDSDTAFRERAQHAVVSLQSGVERYRKAWSHICEISRQGFQRVYQRLGVDLEEKGESFYNPYIPGVIKLLSEEGLVEESQGARVIFIEGKNIPLIVVKSDGGYNYASTDLSALWYRVNEEKAEWIIYVTDVGQKDHFDMVFTVS
;
A
#
# COMPACT_ATOMS: atom_id res chain seq x y z
N PHE A 1 0.23 -7.49 -6.70
CA PHE A 1 1.43 -8.35 -6.65
C PHE A 1 1.23 -9.76 -7.21
N GLY A 2 0.13 -10.47 -6.89
CA GLY A 2 -0.04 -11.87 -7.31
C GLY A 2 0.17 -12.16 -8.81
N MET A 3 -0.39 -11.33 -9.69
CA MET A 3 -0.18 -11.49 -11.14
C MET A 3 1.29 -11.32 -11.58
N LEU A 4 2.04 -10.41 -10.93
CA LEU A 4 3.45 -10.20 -11.24
C LEU A 4 4.29 -11.40 -10.79
N ILE A 5 3.97 -11.96 -9.62
CA ILE A 5 4.66 -13.14 -9.07
C ILE A 5 4.42 -14.37 -9.93
N GLU A 6 3.18 -14.64 -10.32
CA GLU A 6 2.88 -15.77 -11.20
C GLU A 6 3.50 -15.59 -12.59
N TYR A 7 3.43 -14.38 -13.14
CA TYR A 7 4.06 -14.10 -14.43
C TYR A 7 5.60 -14.27 -14.36
N LEU A 8 6.22 -13.94 -13.22
CA LEU A 8 7.63 -14.19 -12.96
C LEU A 8 7.95 -15.69 -12.99
N PHE A 9 7.18 -16.50 -12.27
CA PHE A 9 7.38 -17.95 -12.21
C PHE A 9 7.17 -18.63 -13.56
N GLU A 10 6.27 -18.13 -14.39
CA GLU A 10 6.05 -18.69 -15.72
C GLU A 10 7.14 -18.29 -16.72
N LYS A 11 7.65 -17.06 -16.62
CA LYS A 11 8.73 -16.58 -17.48
C LYS A 11 10.08 -17.21 -17.11
N TYR A 12 10.28 -17.51 -15.83
CA TYR A 12 11.50 -18.08 -15.28
C TYR A 12 11.22 -19.33 -14.43
N PRO A 13 10.76 -20.44 -15.05
CA PRO A 13 10.29 -21.63 -14.31
C PRO A 13 11.39 -22.36 -13.53
N ASN A 14 12.65 -22.17 -13.92
CA ASN A 14 13.81 -22.83 -13.31
C ASN A 14 14.57 -21.92 -12.31
N GLU A 15 14.12 -20.67 -12.15
CA GLU A 15 14.77 -19.70 -11.27
C GLU A 15 13.76 -19.25 -10.22
N GLU A 16 14.06 -19.48 -8.94
CA GLU A 16 13.20 -19.00 -7.85
C GLU A 16 13.19 -17.46 -7.80
N VAL A 17 14.33 -16.85 -8.14
CA VAL A 17 14.54 -15.41 -8.28
C VAL A 17 15.49 -15.22 -9.46
N PRO A 18 15.03 -14.65 -10.59
CA PRO A 18 15.91 -14.39 -11.72
C PRO A 18 16.89 -13.25 -11.42
N ALA A 19 17.92 -13.08 -12.25
CA ALA A 19 18.85 -11.96 -12.10
C ALA A 19 18.13 -10.61 -12.21
N ASP A 20 18.61 -9.55 -11.53
CA ASP A 20 17.97 -8.21 -11.53
C ASP A 20 17.75 -7.62 -12.94
N GLN A 21 18.61 -7.99 -13.88
CA GLN A 21 18.52 -7.61 -15.31
C GLN A 21 17.39 -8.32 -16.07
N ALA A 22 16.74 -9.33 -15.47
CA ALA A 22 15.70 -10.12 -16.11
C ALA A 22 14.36 -9.37 -16.23
N ILE A 23 14.18 -8.27 -15.48
CA ILE A 23 13.03 -7.37 -15.58
C ILE A 23 13.54 -5.95 -15.86
N GLU A 24 14.09 -5.71 -17.04
CA GLU A 24 14.57 -4.38 -17.46
C GLU A 24 13.44 -3.33 -17.49
N ASP A 25 12.24 -3.76 -17.88
CA ASP A 25 11.04 -2.91 -17.97
C ASP A 25 9.89 -3.51 -17.15
N LEU A 26 9.74 -3.00 -15.93
CA LEU A 26 8.66 -3.39 -15.03
C LEU A 26 7.27 -2.96 -15.54
N GLU A 27 7.18 -1.88 -16.32
CA GLU A 27 5.91 -1.41 -16.88
C GLU A 27 5.41 -2.37 -17.96
N ALA A 28 6.29 -2.78 -18.88
CA ALA A 28 5.99 -3.82 -19.86
C ALA A 28 5.65 -5.16 -19.19
N PHE A 29 6.41 -5.54 -18.16
CA PHE A 29 6.15 -6.75 -17.38
C PHE A 29 4.76 -6.71 -16.70
N TYR A 30 4.39 -5.56 -16.12
CA TYR A 30 3.07 -5.35 -15.55
C TYR A 30 1.98 -5.48 -16.62
N LYS A 31 2.12 -4.80 -17.76
CA LYS A 31 1.13 -4.82 -18.86
C LYS A 31 0.89 -6.24 -19.37
N GLU A 32 1.94 -7.02 -19.56
CA GLU A 32 1.81 -8.42 -20.01
C GLU A 32 1.18 -9.30 -18.93
N SER A 33 1.58 -9.15 -17.66
CA SER A 33 0.96 -9.88 -16.55
C SER A 33 -0.54 -9.57 -16.43
N LYS A 34 -0.93 -8.31 -16.65
CA LYS A 34 -2.32 -7.85 -16.61
C LYS A 34 -3.12 -8.40 -17.79
N LYS A 35 -2.57 -8.38 -18.99
CA LYS A 35 -3.17 -9.00 -20.18
C LYS A 35 -3.45 -10.48 -19.95
N ARG A 36 -2.46 -11.22 -19.41
CA ARG A 36 -2.60 -12.62 -18.99
C ARG A 36 -3.73 -12.81 -17.98
N PHE A 37 -3.76 -11.99 -16.94
CA PHE A 37 -4.79 -12.01 -15.89
C PHE A 37 -6.21 -11.82 -16.44
N ASP A 38 -6.36 -10.96 -17.45
CA ASP A 38 -7.66 -10.67 -18.05
C ASP A 38 -8.08 -11.74 -19.08
N SER A 39 -7.12 -12.38 -19.77
CA SER A 39 -7.40 -13.33 -20.85
C SER A 39 -7.42 -14.80 -20.45
N ASP A 40 -6.76 -15.19 -19.36
CA ASP A 40 -6.57 -16.59 -18.93
C ASP A 40 -7.11 -16.81 -17.51
N THR A 41 -8.25 -17.50 -17.43
CA THR A 41 -8.91 -17.84 -16.16
C THR A 41 -8.03 -18.68 -15.24
N ALA A 42 -7.24 -19.62 -15.78
CA ALA A 42 -6.37 -20.47 -14.97
C ALA A 42 -5.19 -19.67 -14.40
N PHE A 43 -4.63 -18.75 -15.18
CA PHE A 43 -3.63 -17.81 -14.67
C PHE A 43 -4.21 -16.89 -13.59
N ARG A 44 -5.43 -16.39 -13.79
CA ARG A 44 -6.12 -15.55 -12.80
C ARG A 44 -6.27 -16.26 -11.44
N GLU A 45 -6.68 -17.53 -11.45
CA GLU A 45 -6.78 -18.36 -10.24
C GLU A 45 -5.43 -18.52 -9.54
N ARG A 46 -4.37 -18.83 -10.29
CA ARG A 46 -3.01 -18.90 -9.74
C ARG A 46 -2.55 -17.56 -9.16
N ALA A 47 -2.83 -16.45 -9.86
CA ALA A 47 -2.46 -15.11 -9.40
C ALA A 47 -3.17 -14.72 -8.10
N GLN A 48 -4.42 -15.14 -7.92
CA GLN A 48 -5.15 -14.96 -6.66
C GLN A 48 -4.53 -15.82 -5.54
N HIS A 49 -4.22 -17.09 -5.83
CA HIS A 49 -3.53 -17.96 -4.89
C HIS A 49 -2.14 -17.42 -4.48
N ALA A 50 -1.43 -16.76 -5.39
CA ALA A 50 -0.15 -16.13 -5.12
C ALA A 50 -0.24 -15.01 -4.07
N VAL A 51 -1.33 -14.22 -4.10
CA VAL A 51 -1.57 -13.20 -3.07
C VAL A 51 -1.76 -13.85 -1.70
N VAL A 52 -2.57 -14.90 -1.62
CA VAL A 52 -2.79 -15.64 -0.37
C VAL A 52 -1.48 -16.23 0.13
N SER A 53 -0.69 -16.86 -0.75
CA SER A 53 0.59 -17.46 -0.40
C SER A 53 1.61 -16.43 0.11
N LEU A 54 1.65 -15.24 -0.50
CA LEU A 54 2.46 -14.12 -0.02
C LEU A 54 2.03 -13.67 1.38
N GLN A 55 0.73 -13.51 1.61
CA GLN A 55 0.17 -13.10 2.91
C GLN A 55 0.38 -14.15 4.01
N SER A 56 0.23 -15.43 3.68
CA SER A 56 0.53 -16.55 4.59
C SER A 56 2.03 -16.73 4.84
N GLY A 57 2.88 -16.01 4.11
CA GLY A 57 4.30 -15.95 4.35
C GLY A 57 5.12 -17.06 3.71
N VAL A 58 4.62 -17.66 2.64
CA VAL A 58 5.34 -18.69 1.89
C VAL A 58 6.62 -18.10 1.30
N GLU A 59 7.77 -18.69 1.66
CA GLU A 59 9.10 -18.15 1.40
C GLU A 59 9.35 -17.84 -0.09
N ARG A 60 8.99 -18.78 -0.98
CA ARG A 60 9.14 -18.59 -2.43
C ARG A 60 8.42 -17.34 -2.95
N TYR A 61 7.21 -17.08 -2.47
CA TYR A 61 6.42 -15.92 -2.88
C TYR A 61 6.97 -14.62 -2.27
N ARG A 62 7.49 -14.66 -1.04
CA ARG A 62 8.18 -13.52 -0.41
C ARG A 62 9.45 -13.14 -1.15
N LYS A 63 10.27 -14.10 -1.55
CA LYS A 63 11.47 -13.86 -2.35
C LYS A 63 11.15 -13.21 -3.69
N ALA A 64 10.18 -13.76 -4.43
CA ALA A 64 9.72 -13.21 -5.70
C ALA A 64 9.19 -11.77 -5.52
N TRP A 65 8.36 -11.54 -4.49
CA TRP A 65 7.84 -10.22 -4.18
C TRP A 65 8.96 -9.22 -3.85
N SER A 66 9.90 -9.60 -2.97
CA SER A 66 11.02 -8.74 -2.58
C SER A 66 11.87 -8.34 -3.78
N HIS A 67 12.12 -9.29 -4.70
CA HIS A 67 12.89 -9.02 -5.91
C HIS A 67 12.15 -8.06 -6.87
N ILE A 68 10.84 -8.26 -7.09
CA ILE A 68 10.02 -7.32 -7.87
C ILE A 68 10.05 -5.91 -7.26
N CYS A 69 9.93 -5.81 -5.93
CA CYS A 69 10.03 -4.53 -5.23
C CYS A 69 11.40 -3.88 -5.39
N GLU A 70 12.49 -4.65 -5.35
CA GLU A 70 13.84 -4.13 -5.53
C GLU A 70 14.05 -3.56 -6.94
N ILE A 71 13.62 -4.27 -7.97
CA ILE A 71 13.68 -3.78 -9.36
C ILE A 71 12.86 -2.50 -9.52
N SER A 72 11.67 -2.45 -8.92
CA SER A 72 10.82 -1.26 -8.88
C SER A 72 11.54 -0.07 -8.23
N ARG A 73 12.19 -0.28 -7.07
CA ARG A 73 12.97 0.75 -6.37
C ARG A 73 14.13 1.27 -7.20
N GLN A 74 14.90 0.39 -7.83
CA GLN A 74 15.99 0.79 -8.71
C GLN A 74 15.48 1.60 -9.92
N GLY A 75 14.32 1.23 -10.47
CA GLY A 75 13.64 1.98 -11.52
C GLY A 75 13.29 3.40 -11.09
N PHE A 76 12.63 3.55 -9.94
CA PHE A 76 12.29 4.86 -9.38
C PHE A 76 13.53 5.68 -9.03
N GLN A 77 14.57 5.06 -8.45
CA GLN A 77 15.80 5.74 -8.08
C GLN A 77 16.50 6.37 -9.29
N ARG A 78 16.49 5.71 -10.46
CA ARG A 78 17.01 6.31 -11.71
C ARG A 78 16.23 7.56 -12.12
N VAL A 79 14.90 7.55 -11.94
CA VAL A 79 14.05 8.71 -12.23
C VAL A 79 14.36 9.84 -11.25
N TYR A 80 14.41 9.55 -9.95
CA TYR A 80 14.71 10.54 -8.91
C TYR A 80 16.09 11.18 -9.10
N GLN A 81 17.13 10.37 -9.35
CA GLN A 81 18.48 10.87 -9.65
C GLN A 81 18.50 11.79 -10.87
N ARG A 82 17.79 11.44 -11.94
CA ARG A 82 17.70 12.28 -13.15
C ARG A 82 16.99 13.61 -12.87
N LEU A 83 16.04 13.63 -11.95
CA LEU A 83 15.32 14.83 -11.53
C LEU A 83 16.04 15.60 -10.40
N GLY A 84 17.16 15.09 -9.87
CA GLY A 84 17.86 15.69 -8.73
C GLY A 84 17.07 15.60 -7.42
N VAL A 85 16.24 14.57 -7.27
CA VAL A 85 15.38 14.34 -6.10
C VAL A 85 16.03 13.28 -5.20
N ASP A 86 16.08 13.56 -3.90
CA ASP A 86 16.48 12.61 -2.86
C ASP A 86 15.27 12.31 -1.95
N LEU A 87 15.05 11.04 -1.63
CA LEU A 87 13.85 10.58 -0.91
C LEU A 87 14.21 9.50 0.11
N GLU A 88 13.66 9.64 1.32
CA GLU A 88 13.59 8.57 2.31
C GLU A 88 12.28 7.79 2.10
N GLU A 89 12.36 6.51 1.71
CA GLU A 89 11.17 5.68 1.51
C GLU A 89 10.54 5.27 2.85
N LYS A 90 9.34 5.79 3.14
CA LYS A 90 8.47 5.35 4.23
C LYS A 90 7.09 4.95 3.69
N GLY A 91 7.00 3.73 3.18
CA GLY A 91 5.76 3.18 2.62
C GLY A 91 4.72 2.81 3.69
N GLU A 92 3.48 2.53 3.27
CA GLU A 92 2.34 2.20 4.14
C GLU A 92 2.65 1.13 5.20
N SER A 93 3.40 0.09 4.80
CA SER A 93 3.76 -1.02 5.69
C SER A 93 4.57 -0.60 6.92
N PHE A 94 5.29 0.52 6.84
CA PHE A 94 6.02 1.09 7.98
C PHE A 94 5.07 1.50 9.10
N TYR A 95 3.87 1.99 8.74
CA TYR A 95 2.89 2.52 9.70
C TYR A 95 1.96 1.45 10.28
N ASN A 96 1.88 0.26 9.67
CA ASN A 96 1.01 -0.84 10.11
C ASN A 96 1.05 -1.14 11.62
N PRO A 97 2.22 -1.19 12.29
CA PRO A 97 2.28 -1.44 13.74
C PRO A 97 1.65 -0.34 14.60
N TYR A 98 1.57 0.88 14.08
CA TYR A 98 1.05 2.06 14.80
C TYR A 98 -0.48 2.19 14.67
N ILE A 99 -1.07 1.65 13.60
CA ILE A 99 -2.51 1.76 13.31
C ILE A 99 -3.41 1.36 14.50
N PRO A 100 -3.21 0.21 15.17
CA PRO A 100 -4.06 -0.16 16.30
C PRO A 100 -4.01 0.86 17.45
N GLY A 101 -2.84 1.46 17.70
CA GLY A 101 -2.64 2.45 18.75
C GLY A 101 -3.34 3.77 18.44
N VAL A 102 -3.19 4.26 17.21
CA VAL A 102 -3.81 5.52 16.78
C VAL A 102 -5.33 5.42 16.76
N ILE A 103 -5.89 4.31 16.25
CA ILE A 103 -7.35 4.10 16.28
C ILE A 103 -7.87 4.01 17.71
N LYS A 104 -7.11 3.39 18.62
CA LYS A 104 -7.47 3.34 20.04
C LYS A 104 -7.53 4.74 20.65
N LEU A 105 -6.53 5.59 20.41
CA LEU A 105 -6.53 6.98 20.88
C LEU A 105 -7.77 7.75 20.40
N LEU A 106 -8.06 7.68 19.10
CA LEU A 106 -9.25 8.34 18.53
C LEU A 106 -10.57 7.79 19.10
N SER A 107 -10.59 6.50 19.46
CA SER A 107 -11.76 5.89 20.11
C SER A 107 -11.92 6.36 21.55
N GLU A 108 -10.82 6.55 22.29
CA GLU A 108 -10.82 7.08 23.66
C GLU A 108 -11.25 8.56 23.72
N GLU A 109 -11.01 9.31 22.64
CA GLU A 109 -11.54 10.66 22.45
C GLU A 109 -13.01 10.70 22.00
N GLY A 110 -13.62 9.54 21.76
CA GLY A 110 -15.03 9.43 21.36
C GLY A 110 -15.31 9.77 19.90
N LEU A 111 -14.29 9.81 19.03
CA LEU A 111 -14.43 10.15 17.61
C LEU A 111 -14.80 8.95 16.74
N VAL A 112 -14.48 7.73 17.18
CA VAL A 112 -14.69 6.50 16.42
C VAL A 112 -16.01 5.84 16.81
N GLU A 113 -16.86 5.60 15.81
CA GLU A 113 -18.16 4.93 15.97
C GLU A 113 -18.22 3.63 15.15
N GLU A 114 -19.02 2.66 15.61
CA GLU A 114 -19.36 1.49 14.80
C GLU A 114 -20.53 1.81 13.86
N SER A 115 -20.35 1.54 12.57
CA SER A 115 -21.39 1.70 11.55
C SER A 115 -21.31 0.57 10.54
N GLN A 116 -22.40 -0.19 10.40
CA GLN A 116 -22.51 -1.32 9.46
C GLN A 116 -21.38 -2.37 9.60
N GLY A 117 -20.92 -2.61 10.83
CA GLY A 117 -19.82 -3.53 11.14
C GLY A 117 -18.42 -2.96 10.87
N ALA A 118 -18.30 -1.76 10.30
CA ALA A 118 -17.06 -1.02 10.18
C ALA A 118 -16.89 -0.03 11.35
N ARG A 119 -15.65 0.44 11.57
CA ARG A 119 -15.37 1.57 12.47
C ARG A 119 -15.11 2.81 11.62
N VAL A 120 -15.81 3.90 11.92
CA VAL A 120 -15.84 5.11 11.10
C VAL A 120 -15.75 6.36 11.97
N ILE A 121 -15.35 7.48 11.38
CA ILE A 121 -15.36 8.81 12.00
C ILE A 121 -16.28 9.71 11.17
N PHE A 122 -17.30 10.27 11.81
CA PHE A 122 -18.18 11.26 11.19
C PHE A 122 -17.60 12.65 11.34
N ILE A 123 -17.55 13.39 10.23
CA ILE A 123 -16.99 14.74 10.20
C ILE A 123 -18.11 15.71 9.84
N GLU A 124 -18.29 16.73 10.68
CA GLU A 124 -19.33 17.73 10.46
C GLU A 124 -19.14 18.42 9.09
N GLY A 125 -20.23 18.55 8.34
CA GLY A 125 -20.21 19.12 6.98
C GLY A 125 -19.74 18.17 5.88
N LYS A 126 -19.38 16.92 6.20
CA LYS A 126 -19.07 15.88 5.20
C LYS A 126 -20.19 14.84 5.15
N ASN A 127 -20.60 14.46 3.94
CA ASN A 127 -21.68 13.49 3.72
C ASN A 127 -21.22 12.03 3.86
N ILE A 128 -19.91 11.79 3.81
CA ILE A 128 -19.31 10.46 3.81
C ILE A 128 -18.38 10.39 5.02
N PRO A 129 -18.51 9.35 5.87
CA PRO A 129 -17.62 9.20 7.01
C PRO A 129 -16.26 8.65 6.57
N LEU A 130 -15.24 8.94 7.38
CA LEU A 130 -13.92 8.37 7.21
C LEU A 130 -13.91 6.96 7.81
N ILE A 131 -13.91 5.92 6.98
CA ILE A 131 -13.81 4.53 7.45
C ILE A 131 -12.38 4.30 7.93
N VAL A 132 -12.19 3.94 9.21
CA VAL A 132 -10.86 3.67 9.78
C VAL A 132 -10.60 2.19 9.99
N VAL A 133 -11.63 1.35 10.05
CA VAL A 133 -11.52 -0.12 9.98
C VAL A 133 -12.71 -0.67 9.20
N LYS A 134 -12.44 -1.51 8.20
CA LYS A 134 -13.49 -2.17 7.41
C LYS A 134 -14.23 -3.23 8.23
N SER A 135 -15.37 -3.69 7.72
CA SER A 135 -16.17 -4.75 8.35
C SER A 135 -15.49 -6.11 8.42
N ASP A 136 -14.48 -6.36 7.59
CA ASP A 136 -13.62 -7.55 7.65
C ASP A 136 -12.45 -7.40 8.64
N GLY A 137 -12.40 -6.31 9.40
CA GLY A 137 -11.32 -5.99 10.34
C GLY A 137 -10.06 -5.44 9.68
N GLY A 138 -10.03 -5.31 8.35
CA GLY A 138 -8.89 -4.78 7.61
C GLY A 138 -8.78 -3.26 7.70
N TYR A 139 -7.54 -2.77 7.69
CA TYR A 139 -7.23 -1.34 7.58
C TYR A 139 -7.32 -0.85 6.13
N ASN A 140 -7.46 0.46 5.96
CA ASN A 140 -7.49 1.12 4.66
C ASN A 140 -6.53 2.34 4.64
N TYR A 141 -6.63 3.14 3.58
CA TYR A 141 -5.79 4.34 3.42
C TYR A 141 -5.98 5.34 4.57
N ALA A 142 -7.22 5.57 5.03
CA ALA A 142 -7.47 6.49 6.14
C ALA A 142 -6.79 6.05 7.44
N SER A 143 -6.83 4.74 7.77
CA SER A 143 -6.11 4.20 8.93
C SER A 143 -4.60 4.49 8.83
N THR A 144 -4.05 4.33 7.64
CA THR A 144 -2.62 4.49 7.37
C THR A 144 -2.21 5.97 7.41
N ASP A 145 -2.98 6.86 6.78
CA ASP A 145 -2.68 8.29 6.72
C ASP A 145 -2.81 8.97 8.09
N LEU A 146 -3.84 8.63 8.87
CA LEU A 146 -3.97 9.09 10.26
C LEU A 146 -2.77 8.64 11.10
N SER A 147 -2.31 7.40 10.90
CA SER A 147 -1.16 6.87 11.63
C SER A 147 0.15 7.49 11.18
N ALA A 148 0.30 7.76 9.88
CA ALA A 148 1.46 8.46 9.34
C ALA A 148 1.54 9.91 9.83
N LEU A 149 0.40 10.60 9.89
CA LEU A 149 0.32 11.95 10.46
C LEU A 149 0.66 11.95 11.94
N TRP A 150 0.05 11.04 12.72
CA TRP A 150 0.38 10.86 14.13
C TRP A 150 1.88 10.60 14.34
N TYR A 151 2.48 9.72 13.54
CA TYR A 151 3.91 9.41 13.62
C TYR A 151 4.78 10.64 13.33
N ARG A 152 4.49 11.37 12.25
CA ARG A 152 5.25 12.58 11.86
C ARG A 152 5.18 13.67 12.94
N VAL A 153 4.02 13.82 13.58
CA VAL A 153 3.82 14.82 14.64
C VAL A 153 4.46 14.39 15.96
N ASN A 154 4.31 13.12 16.37
CA ASN A 154 4.68 12.69 17.73
C ASN A 154 6.08 12.08 17.80
N GLU A 155 6.48 11.31 16.79
CA GLU A 155 7.78 10.62 16.76
C GLU A 155 8.83 11.48 16.05
N GLU A 156 8.53 11.97 14.84
CA GLU A 156 9.47 12.83 14.10
C GLU A 156 9.45 14.29 14.58
N LYS A 157 8.40 14.68 15.31
CA LYS A 157 8.22 16.04 15.85
C LYS A 157 8.30 17.11 14.76
N ALA A 158 7.73 16.80 13.59
CA ALA A 158 7.71 17.71 12.46
C ALA A 158 6.89 18.96 12.81
N GLU A 159 7.49 20.14 12.65
CA GLU A 159 6.80 21.42 12.83
C GLU A 159 5.92 21.76 11.63
N TRP A 160 6.33 21.32 10.44
CA TRP A 160 5.62 21.54 9.17
C TRP A 160 5.58 20.25 8.37
N ILE A 161 4.38 19.87 7.92
CA ILE A 161 4.15 18.69 7.09
C ILE A 161 3.41 19.14 5.83
N ILE A 162 3.99 18.88 4.65
CA ILE A 162 3.41 19.25 3.36
C ILE A 162 3.02 17.96 2.63
N TYR A 163 1.73 17.81 2.34
CA TYR A 163 1.21 16.71 1.53
C TYR A 163 1.10 17.15 0.07
N VAL A 164 1.89 16.52 -0.81
CA VAL A 164 1.85 16.77 -2.26
C VAL A 164 1.13 15.62 -2.93
N THR A 165 -0.16 15.83 -3.23
CA THR A 165 -1.05 14.85 -3.87
C THR A 165 -1.87 15.49 -4.98
N ASP A 166 -2.60 14.69 -5.75
CA ASP A 166 -3.49 15.21 -6.77
C ASP A 166 -4.78 15.80 -6.16
N VAL A 167 -5.46 16.68 -6.91
CA VAL A 167 -6.67 17.38 -6.44
C VAL A 167 -7.83 16.44 -6.08
N GLY A 168 -7.88 15.23 -6.66
CA GLY A 168 -8.89 14.23 -6.34
C GLY A 168 -8.79 13.69 -4.91
N GLN A 169 -7.62 13.81 -4.27
CA GLN A 169 -7.39 13.42 -2.86
C GLN A 169 -7.73 14.54 -1.87
N LYS A 170 -8.16 15.72 -2.35
CA LYS A 170 -8.41 16.87 -1.47
C LYS A 170 -9.42 16.56 -0.37
N ASP A 171 -10.58 16.02 -0.71
CA ASP A 171 -11.62 15.73 0.29
C ASP A 171 -11.16 14.69 1.32
N HIS A 172 -10.36 13.70 0.90
CA HIS A 172 -9.77 12.71 1.79
C HIS A 172 -8.82 13.37 2.80
N PHE A 173 -7.87 14.18 2.35
CA PHE A 173 -6.93 14.85 3.25
C PHE A 173 -7.59 15.92 4.11
N ASP A 174 -8.58 16.66 3.60
CA ASP A 174 -9.38 17.59 4.41
C ASP A 174 -10.04 16.85 5.58
N MET A 175 -10.55 15.63 5.35
CA MET A 175 -11.11 14.79 6.40
C MET A 175 -10.05 14.31 7.38
N VAL A 176 -8.92 13.77 6.89
CA VAL A 176 -7.80 13.31 7.74
C VAL A 176 -7.30 14.43 8.65
N PHE A 177 -7.13 15.64 8.12
CA PHE A 177 -6.64 16.81 8.86
C PHE A 177 -7.66 17.39 9.85
N THR A 178 -8.95 17.18 9.61
CA THR A 178 -10.00 17.61 10.56
C THR A 178 -10.02 16.73 11.81
N VAL A 179 -9.62 15.46 11.66
CA VAL A 179 -9.61 14.47 12.75
C VAL A 179 -8.36 14.59 13.63
N SER A 180 -7.22 14.97 13.03
CA SER A 180 -5.90 15.06 13.68
C SER A 180 -5.68 16.36 14.45
#